data_AF-A0A383EKA0-F1
#
_entry.id   AF-A0A383EKA0-F1
#
_cell.length_a   1.000
_cell.length_b   1.000
_cell.length_c   1.000
_cell.angle_alpha   90.00
_cell.angle_beta   90.00
_cell.angle_gamma   90.00
#
_symmetry.space_group_name_H-M   'P 1'
#
loop_
_entity.id
_entity.type
_entity.pdbx_description
1 polymer ?
#
loop_
_entity_poly.entity_id
_entity_poly.type
_entity_poly.pdbx_seq_one_letter_code
_entity_poly.pdbx_strand_id
1 'polypeptide(L)'
;MRYIVKIKDNAYLDQERAKLVATTNVTVVNTLENLKCVHIDCAESVIDTIDKTGITWINQDYEMIMHGSRSTTMTAGNYWHLDAVTKRDFSTYNNNQYSYPDTLGKNTDI
;
A
#
# COMPACT_ATOMS: atom_id res chain seq x y z
N MET A 1 9.78 -12.06 2.79
CA MET A 1 9.14 -10.77 2.44
C MET A 1 7.64 -10.97 2.43
N ARG A 2 6.86 -9.94 2.74
CA ARG A 2 5.40 -10.01 2.71
C ARG A 2 4.86 -9.57 1.36
N TYR A 3 3.88 -10.29 0.84
CA TYR A 3 3.18 -9.99 -0.39
C TYR A 3 1.67 -10.02 -0.18
N ILE A 4 0.97 -9.21 -0.95
CA ILE A 4 -0.48 -9.20 -1.08
C ILE A 4 -0.83 -9.85 -2.42
N VAL A 5 -1.62 -10.92 -2.36
CA VAL A 5 -2.13 -11.66 -3.51
C VAL A 5 -3.59 -11.30 -3.72
N LYS A 6 -3.93 -10.70 -4.86
CA LYS A 6 -5.32 -10.39 -5.22
C LYS A 6 -5.92 -11.54 -6.02
N ILE A 7 -7.03 -12.08 -5.53
CA ILE A 7 -7.77 -13.15 -6.20
C ILE A 7 -8.70 -12.55 -7.27
N LYS A 8 -8.81 -13.23 -8.43
CA LYS A 8 -9.71 -12.84 -9.51
C LYS A 8 -11.16 -12.93 -9.07
N ASP A 9 -12.01 -12.09 -9.64
CA ASP A 9 -13.40 -12.01 -9.20
C ASP A 9 -14.21 -13.27 -9.46
N ASN A 10 -13.86 -14.02 -10.51
CA ASN A 10 -14.47 -15.29 -10.89
C ASN A 10 -13.85 -16.52 -10.18
N ALA A 11 -12.83 -16.34 -9.34
CA ALA A 11 -12.19 -17.41 -8.59
C ALA A 11 -12.66 -17.44 -7.14
N TYR A 12 -12.73 -18.65 -6.55
CA TYR A 12 -13.13 -18.83 -5.16
C TYR A 12 -11.96 -18.55 -4.21
N LEU A 13 -12.16 -17.63 -3.26
CA LEU A 13 -11.12 -17.20 -2.31
C LEU A 13 -10.54 -18.36 -1.51
N ASP A 14 -11.39 -19.24 -0.97
CA ASP A 14 -10.94 -20.38 -0.16
C ASP A 14 -10.11 -21.39 -0.98
N GLN A 15 -10.46 -21.58 -2.25
CA GLN A 15 -9.73 -22.46 -3.16
C GLN A 15 -8.33 -21.91 -3.45
N GLU A 16 -8.23 -20.64 -3.80
CA GLU A 16 -6.93 -20.02 -4.09
C GLU A 16 -6.07 -19.88 -2.83
N ARG A 17 -6.68 -19.59 -1.66
CA ARG A 17 -5.99 -19.64 -0.37
C ARG A 17 -5.41 -21.03 -0.10
N ALA A 18 -6.17 -22.10 -0.35
CA ALA A 18 -5.69 -23.46 -0.15
C ALA A 18 -4.48 -23.80 -1.06
N LYS A 19 -4.49 -23.34 -2.31
CA LYS A 19 -3.34 -23.48 -3.21
C LYS A 19 -2.09 -22.75 -2.70
N LEU A 20 -2.26 -21.53 -2.17
CA LEU A 20 -1.17 -20.77 -1.58
C LEU A 20 -0.59 -21.49 -0.35
N VAL A 21 -1.42 -22.07 0.51
CA VAL A 21 -0.97 -22.89 1.66
C VAL A 21 -0.21 -24.14 1.21
N ALA A 22 -0.64 -24.77 0.11
CA ALA A 22 0.03 -25.94 -0.45
C ALA A 22 1.35 -25.62 -1.18
N THR A 23 1.63 -24.34 -1.43
CA THR A 23 2.85 -23.92 -2.14
C THR A 23 4.04 -23.97 -1.19
N THR A 24 5.11 -24.67 -1.57
CA THR A 24 6.30 -24.82 -0.73
C THR A 24 6.95 -23.46 -0.44
N ASN A 25 7.38 -23.24 0.80
CA ASN A 25 8.00 -21.98 1.26
C ASN A 25 7.08 -20.74 1.17
N VAL A 26 5.77 -20.94 1.16
CA VAL A 26 4.76 -19.88 1.31
C VAL A 26 4.06 -20.06 2.67
N THR A 27 3.98 -18.98 3.43
CA THR A 27 3.17 -18.93 4.67
C THR A 27 2.04 -17.94 4.47
N VAL A 28 0.78 -18.37 4.60
CA VAL A 28 -0.37 -17.46 4.60
C VAL A 28 -0.46 -16.78 5.96
N VAL A 29 -0.46 -15.44 5.96
CA VAL A 29 -0.43 -14.61 7.16
C VAL A 29 -1.82 -14.11 7.53
N ASN A 30 -2.57 -13.62 6.53
CA ASN A 30 -3.88 -13.02 6.74
C ASN A 30 -4.73 -13.14 5.46
N THR A 31 -6.04 -13.05 5.60
CA THR A 31 -6.99 -13.01 4.49
C THR A 31 -7.95 -11.84 4.70
N LEU A 32 -8.08 -11.00 3.68
CA LEU A 32 -9.01 -9.86 3.64
C LEU A 32 -10.15 -10.22 2.69
N GLU A 33 -11.20 -10.85 3.22
CA GLU A 33 -12.27 -11.46 2.42
C GLU A 33 -13.02 -10.44 1.55
N ASN A 34 -13.41 -9.30 2.13
CA ASN A 34 -14.11 -8.23 1.42
C ASN A 34 -13.29 -7.65 0.26
N LEU A 35 -11.96 -7.74 0.35
CA LEU A 35 -11.05 -7.28 -0.68
C LEU A 35 -10.56 -8.41 -1.58
N LYS A 36 -10.95 -9.67 -1.33
CA LYS A 36 -10.40 -10.86 -2.02
C LYS A 36 -8.87 -10.86 -2.07
N CYS A 37 -8.23 -10.48 -0.96
CA CYS A 37 -6.76 -10.41 -0.86
C CYS A 37 -6.26 -11.41 0.18
N VAL A 38 -5.12 -12.05 -0.10
CA VAL A 38 -4.40 -12.95 0.81
C VAL A 38 -3.01 -12.40 1.03
N HIS A 39 -2.61 -12.22 2.29
CA HIS A 39 -1.25 -11.83 2.63
C HIS A 39 -0.41 -13.09 2.82
N ILE A 40 0.74 -13.15 2.17
CA ILE A 40 1.67 -14.26 2.27
C ILE A 40 3.08 -13.79 2.60
N ASP A 41 3.82 -14.60 3.34
CA ASP A 41 5.25 -14.43 3.56
C ASP A 41 6.01 -15.51 2.78
N CYS A 42 6.91 -15.09 1.89
CA CYS A 42 7.80 -15.98 1.14
C CYS A 42 9.07 -15.23 0.67
N ALA A 43 10.03 -15.96 0.10
CA ALA A 43 11.17 -15.36 -0.61
C ALA A 43 10.76 -14.90 -2.01
N GLU A 44 11.40 -13.86 -2.55
CA GLU A 44 11.08 -13.33 -3.89
C GLU A 44 11.17 -14.38 -4.99
N SER A 45 12.15 -15.30 -4.89
CA SER A 45 12.32 -16.42 -5.80
C SER A 45 11.15 -17.41 -5.83
N VAL A 46 10.28 -17.41 -4.81
CA VAL A 46 9.12 -18.30 -4.71
C VAL A 46 7.93 -17.74 -5.52
N ILE A 47 7.88 -16.43 -5.78
CA ILE A 47 6.76 -15.77 -6.46
C ILE A 47 6.51 -16.34 -7.86
N ASP A 48 7.56 -16.71 -8.57
CA ASP A 48 7.44 -17.30 -9.91
C ASP A 48 6.98 -18.75 -9.91
N THR A 49 6.98 -19.41 -8.76
CA THR A 49 6.49 -20.79 -8.60
C THR A 49 5.01 -20.88 -8.21
N ILE A 50 4.37 -19.76 -7.89
CA ILE A 50 2.95 -19.72 -7.51
C ILE A 50 2.06 -19.93 -8.75
N ASP A 51 1.00 -20.75 -8.63
CA ASP A 51 -0.06 -20.86 -9.64
C ASP A 51 -0.82 -19.53 -9.76
N LYS A 52 -0.65 -18.84 -10.90
CA LYS A 52 -1.25 -17.51 -11.16
C LYS A 52 -2.64 -17.60 -11.84
N THR A 53 -3.20 -18.80 -12.02
CA THR A 53 -4.47 -19.00 -12.76
C THR A 53 -5.63 -18.22 -12.15
N GLY A 54 -5.80 -18.26 -10.82
CA GLY A 54 -6.85 -17.55 -10.08
C GLY A 54 -6.44 -16.18 -9.52
N ILE A 55 -5.26 -15.68 -9.87
CA ILE A 55 -4.66 -14.48 -9.28
C ILE A 55 -4.66 -13.32 -10.27
N THR A 56 -5.13 -12.15 -9.85
CA THR A 56 -5.09 -10.91 -10.64
C THR A 56 -3.70 -10.28 -10.62
N TRP A 57 -3.12 -10.15 -9.42
CA TRP A 57 -1.77 -9.63 -9.22
C TRP A 57 -1.19 -10.11 -7.89
N ILE A 58 0.14 -10.06 -7.81
CA ILE A 58 0.90 -10.30 -6.59
C ILE A 58 1.84 -9.10 -6.45
N ASN A 59 1.64 -8.32 -5.39
CA ASN A 59 2.48 -7.17 -5.09
C ASN A 59 3.12 -7.35 -3.74
N GLN A 60 4.31 -6.82 -3.55
CA GLN A 60 4.89 -6.76 -2.23
C GLN A 60 4.02 -5.86 -1.33
N ASP A 61 3.87 -6.25 -0.07
CA ASP A 61 3.26 -5.42 0.96
C ASP A 61 4.27 -4.34 1.35
N TYR A 62 4.10 -3.14 0.77
CA TYR A 62 5.00 -2.02 0.97
C TYR A 62 4.62 -1.23 2.22
N GLU A 63 5.64 -0.79 2.96
CA GLU A 63 5.45 0.18 4.03
C GLU A 63 5.39 1.60 3.45
N MET A 64 4.36 2.35 3.87
CA MET A 64 4.22 3.78 3.56
C MET A 64 4.40 4.60 4.84
N ILE A 65 5.09 5.72 4.72
CA ILE A 65 5.24 6.72 5.79
C ILE A 65 4.46 7.97 5.36
N MET A 66 3.57 8.45 6.23
CA MET A 66 2.89 9.73 6.02
C MET A 66 3.76 10.86 6.56
N HIS A 67 4.10 11.83 5.71
CA HIS A 67 4.85 13.03 6.05
C HIS A 67 3.95 14.26 5.92
N GLY A 68 3.79 15.02 7.00
CA GLY A 68 3.13 16.33 6.97
C GLY A 68 4.17 17.44 6.91
N SER A 69 4.03 18.35 5.95
CA SER A 69 4.84 19.58 5.90
C SER A 69 3.94 20.82 5.81
N ARG A 70 4.41 21.95 6.34
CA ARG A 70 3.70 23.22 6.30
C ARG A 70 4.45 24.17 5.36
N SER A 71 3.78 24.66 4.32
CA SER A 71 4.32 25.72 3.47
C SER A 71 3.84 27.08 3.97
N THR A 72 4.79 28.01 4.18
CA THR A 72 4.52 29.36 4.70
C THR A 72 4.87 30.49 3.74
N THR A 73 5.31 30.17 2.52
CA THR A 73 5.88 31.15 1.58
C THR A 73 5.02 31.36 0.31
N MET A 74 3.79 30.85 0.27
CA MET A 74 2.92 31.04 -0.89
C MET A 74 2.12 32.33 -0.77
N THR A 75 2.08 33.10 -1.86
CA THR A 75 1.29 34.35 -1.97
C THR A 75 -0.22 34.12 -1.76
N ALA A 76 -0.69 32.87 -1.86
CA ALA A 76 -2.06 32.45 -1.63
C ALA A 76 -2.39 32.07 -0.17
N GLY A 77 -1.40 32.07 0.74
CA GLY A 77 -1.55 31.71 2.15
C GLY A 77 -0.76 30.48 2.59
N ASN A 78 -0.85 30.13 3.87
CA ASN A 78 -0.20 28.96 4.45
C ASN A 78 -1.00 27.68 4.18
N TYR A 79 -0.31 26.57 3.89
CA TYR A 79 -0.94 25.27 3.61
C TYR A 79 -0.24 24.13 4.35
N TRP A 80 -1.03 23.15 4.80
CA TRP A 80 -0.53 21.84 5.20
C TRP A 80 -0.52 20.91 3.98
N HIS A 81 0.60 20.26 3.73
CA HIS A 81 0.77 19.25 2.70
C HIS A 81 0.95 17.89 3.38
N LEU A 82 0.19 16.90 2.94
CA LEU A 82 0.35 15.51 3.36
C LEU A 82 0.94 14.71 2.20
N ASP A 83 2.21 14.34 2.33
CA ASP A 83 2.93 13.48 1.39
C ASP A 83 2.93 12.05 1.88
N ALA A 84 2.69 11.10 0.97
CA ALA A 84 2.81 9.68 1.25
C ALA A 84 4.09 9.14 0.60
N VAL A 85 5.05 8.68 1.42
CA VAL A 85 6.37 8.24 0.97
C VAL A 85 6.48 6.72 1.12
N THR A 86 6.83 6.01 0.04
CA THR A 86 7.17 4.59 0.12
C THR A 86 8.57 4.42 0.70
N LYS A 87 8.71 3.54 1.70
CA LYS A 87 9.96 3.39 2.47
C LYS A 87 11.14 2.80 1.67
N ARG A 88 10.88 2.12 0.54
CA ARG A 88 11.89 1.28 -0.13
C ARG A 88 12.91 2.07 -0.96
N ASP A 89 12.58 3.28 -1.37
CA ASP A 89 13.39 4.11 -2.25
C ASP A 89 13.43 5.58 -1.83
N PHE A 90 12.75 5.96 -0.73
CA PHE A 90 12.49 7.36 -0.37
C PHE A 90 11.94 8.17 -1.54
N SER A 91 11.34 7.52 -2.53
CA SER A 91 10.71 8.24 -3.63
C SER A 91 9.42 8.82 -3.08
N THR A 92 9.42 10.15 -2.96
CA THR A 92 8.22 10.91 -2.65
C THR A 92 7.29 10.80 -3.85
N TYR A 93 6.19 10.06 -3.69
CA TYR A 93 5.00 10.34 -4.46
C TYR A 93 4.41 11.63 -3.89
N ASN A 94 4.89 12.75 -4.43
CA ASN A 94 4.41 14.07 -4.06
C ASN A 94 2.92 14.14 -4.42
N ASN A 95 2.06 14.07 -3.40
CA ASN A 95 0.63 14.05 -3.59
C ASN A 95 0.07 15.41 -3.20
N ASN A 96 0.41 16.42 -4.01
CA ASN A 96 -0.15 17.77 -3.92
C ASN A 96 -1.70 17.82 -3.87
N GLN A 97 -2.41 16.71 -4.17
CA GLN A 97 -3.87 16.60 -4.04
C GLN A 97 -4.38 16.82 -2.61
N TYR A 98 -3.57 16.59 -1.57
CA TYR A 98 -3.99 16.73 -0.17
C TYR A 98 -3.37 17.94 0.51
N SER A 99 -3.49 19.10 -0.15
CA SER A 99 -3.13 20.39 0.43
C SER A 99 -4.36 21.01 1.10
N TYR A 100 -4.28 21.28 2.40
CA TYR A 100 -5.35 21.90 3.16
C TYR A 100 -4.95 23.30 3.61
N PRO A 101 -5.83 24.31 3.48
CA PRO A 101 -5.54 25.65 3.96
C PRO A 101 -5.28 25.60 5.46
N ASP A 102 -4.18 26.18 5.90
CA ASP A 102 -3.85 26.32 7.32
C ASP A 102 -4.75 27.41 7.92
N THR A 103 -5.92 26.99 8.39
CA THR A 103 -6.94 27.87 8.98
C THR A 103 -6.56 28.39 10.37
N LEU A 104 -5.58 27.75 11.03
CA LEU A 104 -5.04 28.16 12.33
C LEU A 104 -3.88 29.15 12.19
N GLY A 105 -3.13 29.10 11.08
CA GLY A 105 -2.00 29.98 10.79
C GLY A 105 -2.35 31.37 10.26
N LYS A 106 -3.63 31.74 10.17
CA LYS A 106 -4.03 33.11 9.75
C LYS A 106 -3.83 34.18 10.84
N ASN A 107 -3.56 33.79 12.08
CA ASN A 107 -3.52 34.71 13.23
C ASN A 107 -2.17 34.73 13.97
N THR A 108 -1.03 34.54 13.30
CA THR A 108 0.29 34.73 13.96
C THR A 108 1.05 35.98 13.51
N ASP A 109 0.46 36.82 12.66
CA ASP A 109 1.03 38.12 12.26
C ASP A 109 0.14 39.31 12.63
N ILE A 110 -0.41 39.35 13.86
CA ILE A 110 -0.85 40.58 14.55
C ILE A 110 -0.52 40.47 16.04
#